data_AF-A0A061DDX2-F1
#
_entry.id   AF-A0A061DDX2-F1
#
_cell.length_a   1.000
_cell.length_b   1.000
_cell.length_c   1.000
_cell.angle_alpha   90.00
_cell.angle_beta   90.00
_cell.angle_gamma   90.00
#
_symmetry.space_group_name_H-M   'P 1'
#
loop_
_entity.id
_entity.type
_entity.pdbx_description
1 polymer ?
#
loop_
_entity_poly.entity_id
_entity_poly.type
_entity_poly.pdbx_seq_one_letter_code
_entity_poly.pdbx_strand_id
1 'polypeptide(L)'
;MGSRFLPAGAFAQVFRRCFAAEAVATAPKLRTFCKPYASRWVKRLDRMQQKKRFALTKDAALQIPESESYTETQVESLGIRPSFPIWSSRRCGVLAYKLGCMSLWDDWGERHMVTVCHVDRCVVLEKRTISDHGYEAVQLGLGYRNPNRQSKQNIGRFIKAGVGSKDKIAEFKCSSDCLLPVGHYMSVRHFTPGQWVFVSGWSRAKGFKGAMRRWHFGGQNASHGTECKAHSAPGSIAQGKSAHIVWRGTKMGGHHGPDPRVTNCRVFRIESHRNLIFLKGAVPGDVGSVLKIRDALGISARKNRGLHIHYPTFVPKPGHSYPVTLQEVPKERDPFLFTEDPMYDHHQQQ
;
A
#
# COMPACT_ATOMS: atom_id res chain seq x y z
N MET A 1 -36.58 -31.90 -38.76
CA MET A 1 -37.60 -31.23 -37.93
C MET A 1 -37.68 -31.96 -36.60
N GLY A 2 -37.56 -31.26 -35.47
CA GLY A 2 -37.66 -31.87 -34.14
C GLY A 2 -36.79 -31.19 -33.08
N SER A 3 -37.06 -29.93 -32.80
CA SER A 3 -36.52 -29.21 -31.64
C SER A 3 -37.20 -29.71 -30.35
N ARG A 4 -36.41 -30.07 -29.33
CA ARG A 4 -36.89 -30.19 -27.95
C ARG A 4 -36.11 -29.20 -27.08
N PHE A 5 -36.70 -28.02 -26.88
CA PHE A 5 -36.28 -27.06 -25.86
C PHE A 5 -36.79 -27.54 -24.50
N LEU A 6 -35.90 -27.59 -23.51
CA LEU A 6 -36.26 -27.75 -22.09
C LEU A 6 -36.65 -26.38 -21.50
N PRO A 7 -37.63 -26.31 -20.57
CA PRO A 7 -38.14 -25.06 -20.04
C PRO A 7 -37.18 -24.43 -19.03
N ALA A 8 -37.02 -23.11 -19.15
CA ALA A 8 -36.24 -22.25 -18.28
C ALA A 8 -36.91 -22.08 -16.89
N GLY A 9 -36.88 -23.13 -16.07
CA GLY A 9 -37.51 -23.13 -14.73
C GLY A 9 -36.59 -23.41 -13.55
N ALA A 10 -35.44 -24.08 -13.75
CA ALA A 10 -34.68 -24.64 -12.63
C ALA A 10 -33.54 -23.76 -12.08
N PHE A 11 -33.19 -22.64 -12.72
CA PHE A 11 -32.09 -21.76 -12.26
C PHE A 11 -32.52 -20.68 -11.25
N ALA A 12 -33.84 -20.46 -11.07
CA ALA A 12 -34.35 -19.33 -10.30
C ALA A 12 -34.46 -19.58 -8.77
N GLN A 13 -34.31 -20.81 -8.30
CA GLN A 13 -34.55 -21.15 -6.88
C GLN A 13 -33.30 -21.10 -5.99
N VAL A 14 -32.09 -21.20 -6.53
CA VAL A 14 -30.85 -21.13 -5.71
C VAL A 14 -30.42 -19.68 -5.43
N PHE A 15 -30.81 -18.73 -6.28
CA PHE A 15 -30.43 -17.32 -6.13
C PHE A 15 -31.28 -16.54 -5.11
N ARG A 16 -32.43 -17.07 -4.67
CA ARG A 16 -33.38 -16.35 -3.80
C ARG A 16 -33.11 -16.49 -2.29
N ARG A 17 -32.13 -17.28 -1.85
CA ARG A 17 -31.85 -17.48 -0.41
C ARG A 17 -30.73 -16.62 0.19
N CYS A 18 -29.98 -15.86 -0.61
CA CYS A 18 -28.87 -15.02 -0.09
C CYS A 18 -29.18 -13.51 0.01
N PHE A 19 -30.37 -13.06 -0.37
CA PHE A 19 -30.78 -11.65 -0.30
C PHE A 19 -32.00 -11.47 0.61
N ALA A 20 -31.86 -11.88 1.87
CA ALA A 20 -32.69 -11.38 2.96
C ALA A 20 -31.80 -10.51 3.86
N ALA A 21 -31.45 -9.34 3.37
CA ALA A 21 -30.88 -8.25 4.16
C ALA A 21 -31.78 -7.04 3.94
N GLU A 22 -32.23 -6.45 5.04
CA GLU A 22 -33.21 -5.37 5.13
C GLU A 22 -33.02 -4.32 4.04
N ALA A 23 -34.09 -4.11 3.27
CA ALA A 23 -34.17 -3.07 2.27
C ALA A 23 -34.28 -1.71 2.97
N VAL A 24 -33.14 -1.05 3.20
CA VAL A 24 -33.12 0.41 3.40
C VAL A 24 -33.70 1.02 2.13
N ALA A 25 -34.86 1.67 2.25
CA ALA A 25 -35.60 2.27 1.15
C ALA A 25 -34.73 3.30 0.40
N THR A 26 -34.02 2.87 -0.64
CA THR A 26 -33.35 3.78 -1.56
C THR A 26 -34.41 4.39 -2.47
N ALA A 27 -34.63 5.69 -2.32
CA ALA A 27 -35.52 6.48 -3.16
C ALA A 27 -35.29 6.19 -4.67
N PRO A 28 -36.35 6.17 -5.50
CA PRO A 28 -36.24 5.84 -6.91
C PRO A 28 -35.29 6.82 -7.62
N LYS A 29 -34.36 6.27 -8.42
CA LYS A 29 -33.42 7.03 -9.24
C LYS A 29 -34.18 7.80 -10.33
N LEU A 30 -34.63 9.01 -10.03
CA LEU A 30 -35.02 9.99 -11.05
C LEU A 30 -33.74 10.40 -11.80
N ARG A 31 -33.55 9.85 -13.00
CA ARG A 31 -32.62 10.45 -13.98
C ARG A 31 -33.20 11.80 -14.37
N THR A 32 -32.75 12.86 -13.71
CA THR A 32 -33.05 14.24 -14.14
C THR A 32 -32.47 14.43 -15.53
N PHE A 33 -33.33 14.42 -16.55
CA PHE A 33 -32.98 14.85 -17.90
C PHE A 33 -32.45 16.28 -17.82
N CYS A 34 -31.21 16.50 -18.26
CA CYS A 34 -30.66 17.84 -18.42
C CYS A 34 -31.58 18.62 -19.36
N LYS A 35 -32.24 19.69 -18.88
CA LYS A 35 -33.05 20.58 -19.72
C LYS A 35 -32.15 21.16 -20.83
N PRO A 36 -32.31 20.76 -22.11
CA PRO A 36 -31.37 21.14 -23.16
C PRO A 36 -31.30 22.67 -23.35
N TYR A 37 -32.45 23.35 -23.18
CA TYR A 37 -32.61 24.79 -23.38
C TYR A 37 -32.30 25.68 -22.16
N ALA A 38 -31.78 25.14 -21.05
CA ALA A 38 -31.46 25.99 -19.90
C ALA A 38 -30.24 26.88 -20.19
N SER A 39 -30.33 28.17 -19.79
CA SER A 39 -29.24 29.13 -19.95
C SER A 39 -27.98 28.67 -19.22
N ARG A 40 -26.81 29.13 -19.68
CA ARG A 40 -25.51 28.74 -19.11
C ARG A 40 -25.40 29.09 -17.63
N TRP A 41 -26.09 30.16 -17.20
CA TRP A 41 -26.22 30.57 -15.80
C TRP A 41 -27.08 29.61 -14.98
N VAL A 42 -28.24 29.21 -15.49
CA VAL A 42 -29.11 28.22 -14.81
C VAL A 42 -28.39 26.88 -14.66
N LYS A 43 -27.69 26.41 -15.69
CA LYS A 43 -26.87 25.18 -15.62
C LYS A 43 -25.73 25.28 -14.61
N ARG A 44 -25.18 26.48 -14.37
CA ARG A 44 -24.13 26.73 -13.37
C ARG A 44 -24.71 26.81 -11.96
N LEU A 45 -25.82 27.54 -11.78
CA LEU A 45 -26.54 27.64 -10.51
C LEU A 45 -27.00 26.25 -10.04
N ASP A 46 -27.60 25.46 -10.94
CA ASP A 46 -28.06 24.10 -10.66
C ASP A 46 -26.89 23.17 -10.29
N ARG A 47 -25.73 23.34 -10.94
CA ARG A 47 -24.50 22.60 -10.58
C ARG A 47 -23.89 23.05 -9.24
N MET A 48 -24.08 24.31 -8.84
CA MET A 48 -23.67 24.81 -7.51
C MET A 48 -24.66 24.41 -6.41
N GLN A 49 -25.96 24.35 -6.72
CA GLN A 49 -27.03 23.94 -5.79
C GLN A 49 -27.16 22.41 -5.69
N GLN A 50 -26.67 21.65 -6.66
CA GLN A 50 -26.51 20.20 -6.53
C GLN A 50 -25.71 19.91 -5.26
N LYS A 51 -26.39 19.37 -4.23
CA LYS A 51 -25.73 18.74 -3.10
C LYS A 51 -24.64 17.83 -3.67
N LYS A 52 -23.37 18.08 -3.30
CA LYS A 52 -22.24 17.25 -3.76
C LYS A 52 -22.68 15.80 -3.57
N ARG A 53 -22.79 15.05 -4.67
CA ARG A 53 -23.30 13.67 -4.69
C ARG A 53 -22.56 12.73 -3.71
N PHE A 54 -21.42 13.17 -3.19
CA PHE A 54 -20.55 12.51 -2.23
C PHE A 54 -20.17 13.41 -1.06
N ALA A 55 -21.04 14.31 -0.62
CA ALA A 55 -20.90 14.81 0.75
C ALA A 55 -21.13 13.58 1.65
N LEU A 56 -20.04 12.94 2.10
CA LEU A 56 -20.12 12.02 3.23
C LEU A 56 -20.87 12.79 4.31
N THR A 57 -22.04 12.29 4.73
CA THR A 57 -22.67 12.75 5.95
C THR A 57 -21.60 12.62 7.03
N LYS A 58 -21.24 13.72 7.69
CA LYS A 58 -20.16 13.74 8.69
C LYS A 58 -20.34 12.63 9.74
N ASP A 59 -21.59 12.25 9.99
CA ASP A 59 -22.00 11.22 10.94
C ASP A 59 -21.42 9.82 10.62
N ALA A 60 -21.24 9.46 9.35
CA ALA A 60 -20.66 8.17 8.98
C ALA A 60 -19.14 8.10 9.23
N ALA A 61 -18.46 9.25 9.34
CA ALA A 61 -17.03 9.31 9.64
C ALA A 61 -16.73 9.16 11.15
N LEU A 62 -17.75 9.32 12.01
CA LEU A 62 -17.62 9.44 13.47
C LEU A 62 -17.90 8.15 14.26
N GLN A 63 -18.25 7.05 13.61
CA GLN A 63 -18.52 5.76 14.28
C GLN A 63 -17.33 4.79 14.19
N ILE A 64 -16.11 5.24 14.51
CA ILE A 64 -14.99 4.29 14.70
C ILE A 64 -15.02 3.87 16.17
N PRO A 65 -15.14 2.57 16.50
CA PRO A 65 -15.04 2.13 17.89
C PRO A 65 -13.64 2.44 18.44
N GLU A 66 -13.56 2.84 19.71
CA GLU A 66 -12.27 3.13 20.34
C GLU A 66 -11.43 1.87 20.53
N SER A 67 -12.11 0.76 20.84
CA SER A 67 -11.48 -0.54 21.07
C SER A 67 -12.23 -1.70 20.40
N GLU A 68 -11.48 -2.74 20.05
CA GLU A 68 -11.94 -3.99 19.45
C GLU A 68 -11.53 -5.16 20.35
N SER A 69 -12.47 -6.05 20.67
CA SER A 69 -12.22 -7.32 21.37
C SER A 69 -12.51 -8.51 20.45
N TYR A 70 -11.79 -9.61 20.64
CA TYR A 70 -11.96 -10.83 19.85
C TYR A 70 -12.55 -11.96 20.69
N THR A 71 -13.50 -12.70 20.11
CA THR A 71 -14.05 -13.91 20.73
C THR A 71 -13.12 -15.10 20.52
N GLU A 72 -13.19 -16.10 21.39
CA GLU A 72 -12.37 -17.33 21.27
C GLU A 72 -12.54 -18.01 19.90
N THR A 73 -13.77 -18.09 19.41
CA THR A 73 -14.10 -18.63 18.08
C THR A 73 -13.40 -17.90 16.94
N GLN A 74 -13.25 -16.57 17.04
CA GLN A 74 -12.53 -15.77 16.03
C GLN A 74 -11.03 -16.04 16.09
N VAL A 75 -10.46 -16.16 17.30
CA VAL A 75 -9.04 -16.45 17.49
C VAL A 75 -8.69 -17.85 16.97
N GLU A 76 -9.50 -18.85 17.31
CA GLU A 76 -9.32 -20.23 16.84
C GLU A 76 -9.43 -20.34 15.31
N SER A 77 -10.33 -19.57 14.69
CA SER A 77 -10.50 -19.54 13.23
C SER A 77 -9.24 -19.08 12.48
N LEU A 78 -8.35 -18.32 13.13
CA LEU A 78 -7.09 -17.90 12.52
C LEU A 78 -6.12 -19.08 12.32
N GLY A 79 -6.23 -20.13 13.14
CA GLY A 79 -5.40 -21.33 13.04
C GLY A 79 -3.90 -21.07 13.21
N ILE A 80 -3.52 -19.96 13.87
CA ILE A 80 -2.13 -19.52 14.03
C ILE A 80 -1.80 -19.43 15.52
N ARG A 81 -0.61 -19.91 15.89
CA ARG A 81 -0.06 -19.76 17.24
C ARG A 81 1.05 -18.70 17.22
N PRO A 82 1.14 -17.85 18.25
CA PRO A 82 2.29 -16.95 18.37
C PRO A 82 3.56 -17.76 18.54
N SER A 83 4.64 -17.37 17.85
CA SER A 83 5.95 -17.98 17.95
C SER A 83 7.01 -16.95 18.35
N PHE A 84 8.07 -17.41 19.00
CA PHE A 84 9.23 -16.57 19.26
C PHE A 84 10.17 -16.61 18.05
N PRO A 85 10.71 -15.46 17.61
CA PRO A 85 11.59 -15.41 16.46
C PRO A 85 12.95 -16.04 16.76
N ILE A 86 13.45 -16.83 15.82
CA ILE A 86 14.84 -17.28 15.78
C ILE A 86 15.70 -16.16 15.14
N TRP A 87 17.02 -16.12 15.39
CA TRP A 87 17.94 -15.08 14.88
C TRP A 87 17.78 -14.78 13.37
N SER A 88 17.52 -15.81 12.55
CA SER A 88 17.37 -15.70 11.10
C SER A 88 15.91 -15.59 10.62
N SER A 89 14.94 -15.55 11.54
CA SER A 89 13.52 -15.55 11.22
C SER A 89 13.11 -14.33 10.42
N ARG A 90 12.37 -14.57 9.35
CA ARG A 90 11.80 -13.55 8.47
C ARG A 90 10.31 -13.82 8.31
N ARG A 91 9.49 -12.95 8.88
CA ARG A 91 8.04 -13.01 8.69
C ARG A 91 7.60 -12.38 7.38
N CYS A 92 6.37 -12.68 6.98
CA CYS A 92 5.74 -12.14 5.77
C CYS A 92 5.56 -10.62 5.89
N GLY A 93 5.45 -9.94 4.76
CA GLY A 93 5.00 -8.54 4.72
C GLY A 93 3.51 -8.43 4.39
N VAL A 94 3.07 -7.24 4.00
CA VAL A 94 1.69 -6.95 3.61
C VAL A 94 1.66 -6.15 2.31
N LEU A 95 0.62 -6.39 1.51
CA LEU A 95 0.32 -5.56 0.34
C LEU A 95 -0.65 -4.45 0.72
N ALA A 96 -0.45 -3.25 0.17
CA ALA A 96 -1.33 -2.12 0.41
C ALA A 96 -1.49 -1.26 -0.85
N TYR A 97 -2.60 -0.54 -0.95
CA TYR A 97 -2.78 0.54 -1.92
C TYR A 97 -2.37 1.86 -1.29
N LYS A 98 -1.58 2.66 -2.01
CA LYS A 98 -1.29 4.04 -1.62
C LYS A 98 -2.54 4.89 -1.77
N LEU A 99 -3.08 5.47 -0.69
CA LEU A 99 -4.25 6.37 -0.79
C LEU A 99 -3.84 7.83 -1.03
N GLY A 100 -2.76 8.28 -0.39
CA GLY A 100 -2.34 9.67 -0.48
C GLY A 100 -1.36 10.04 0.62
N CYS A 101 -1.07 11.33 0.73
CA CYS A 101 -0.23 11.89 1.77
C CYS A 101 -1.00 12.95 2.56
N MET A 102 -0.73 13.05 3.85
CA MET A 102 -1.26 14.09 4.71
C MET A 102 -0.22 14.48 5.77
N SER A 103 -0.47 15.54 6.52
CA SER A 103 0.35 15.90 7.67
C SER A 103 -0.41 15.57 8.96
N LEU A 104 0.26 14.93 9.90
CA LEU A 104 -0.23 14.73 11.26
C LEU A 104 0.67 15.48 12.22
N TRP A 105 0.11 15.90 13.35
CA TRP A 105 0.82 16.56 14.42
C TRP A 105 1.03 15.56 15.55
N ASP A 106 2.21 15.59 16.14
CA ASP A 106 2.52 14.86 17.36
C ASP A 106 2.08 15.64 18.60
N ASP A 107 2.14 15.00 19.77
CA ASP A 107 1.74 15.62 21.05
C ASP A 107 2.59 16.85 21.40
N TRP A 108 3.87 16.86 20.99
CA TRP A 108 4.77 18.01 21.10
C TRP A 108 4.48 19.15 20.11
N GLY A 109 3.54 18.97 19.18
CA GLY A 109 3.31 19.93 18.10
C GLY A 109 4.33 19.82 16.95
N GLU A 110 5.07 18.71 16.83
CA GLU A 110 5.91 18.47 15.65
C GLU A 110 5.04 18.03 14.46
N ARG A 111 5.21 18.70 13.30
CA ARG A 111 4.50 18.33 12.07
C ARG A 111 5.21 17.18 11.35
N HIS A 112 4.52 16.06 11.19
CA HIS A 112 5.01 14.91 10.44
C HIS A 112 4.25 14.70 9.14
N MET A 113 4.98 14.62 8.02
CA MET A 113 4.42 14.19 6.75
C MET A 113 4.26 12.67 6.75
N VAL A 114 3.04 12.19 6.54
CA VAL A 114 2.70 10.77 6.50
C VAL A 114 2.03 10.38 5.19
N THR A 115 2.37 9.20 4.67
CA THR A 115 1.67 8.55 3.57
C THR A 115 0.67 7.54 4.13
N VAL A 116 -0.60 7.67 3.74
CA VAL A 116 -1.67 6.74 4.13
C VAL A 116 -1.74 5.61 3.10
N CYS A 117 -1.64 4.37 3.58
CA CYS A 117 -1.78 3.18 2.76
C CYS A 117 -2.91 2.31 3.32
N HIS A 118 -3.67 1.67 2.44
CA HIS A 118 -4.83 0.84 2.80
C HIS A 118 -4.60 -0.62 2.42
N VAL A 119 -4.78 -1.51 3.38
CA VAL A 119 -4.68 -2.95 3.19
C VAL A 119 -6.07 -3.48 2.86
N ASP A 120 -6.44 -3.47 1.58
CA ASP A 120 -7.75 -3.96 1.12
C ASP A 120 -7.75 -5.49 0.97
N ARG A 121 -8.43 -6.21 1.87
CA ARG A 121 -8.68 -7.67 1.78
C ARG A 121 -7.44 -8.47 1.39
N CYS A 122 -6.31 -8.16 2.02
CA CYS A 122 -5.06 -8.84 1.77
C CYS A 122 -5.15 -10.27 2.34
N VAL A 123 -4.94 -11.29 1.50
CA VAL A 123 -5.12 -12.70 1.90
C VAL A 123 -3.97 -13.56 1.40
N VAL A 124 -3.65 -14.61 2.15
CA VAL A 124 -2.69 -15.64 1.74
C VAL A 124 -3.32 -16.56 0.69
N LEU A 125 -2.68 -16.66 -0.47
CA LEU A 125 -3.12 -17.49 -1.60
C LEU A 125 -2.43 -18.85 -1.61
N GLU A 126 -1.12 -18.87 -1.40
CA GLU A 126 -0.31 -20.06 -1.55
C GLU A 126 0.96 -19.94 -0.69
N LYS A 127 1.35 -21.05 -0.07
CA LYS A 127 2.66 -21.18 0.59
C LYS A 127 3.64 -21.84 -0.37
N ARG A 128 4.83 -21.27 -0.49
CA ARG A 128 5.96 -21.85 -1.23
C ARG A 128 6.88 -22.55 -0.24
N THR A 129 7.15 -23.82 -0.47
CA THR A 129 8.02 -24.69 0.32
C THR A 129 9.30 -25.02 -0.46
N ILE A 130 10.38 -25.37 0.24
CA ILE A 130 11.66 -25.76 -0.38
C ILE A 130 11.49 -27.01 -1.26
N SER A 131 10.75 -28.01 -0.76
CA SER A 131 10.55 -29.29 -1.48
C SER A 131 9.91 -29.10 -2.86
N ASP A 132 8.87 -28.26 -2.95
CA ASP A 132 8.05 -28.16 -4.17
C ASP A 132 8.56 -27.06 -5.12
N HIS A 133 9.23 -26.04 -4.60
CA HIS A 133 9.57 -24.83 -5.36
C HIS A 133 11.03 -24.39 -5.26
N GLY A 134 11.84 -25.01 -4.40
CA GLY A 134 13.24 -24.65 -4.18
C GLY A 134 13.46 -23.38 -3.34
N TYR A 135 12.40 -22.78 -2.79
CA TYR A 135 12.50 -21.63 -1.89
C TYR A 135 11.24 -21.46 -1.01
N GLU A 136 11.39 -20.72 0.08
CA GLU A 136 10.31 -20.43 1.02
C GLU A 136 9.74 -19.03 0.81
N ALA A 137 8.42 -18.96 0.64
CA ALA A 137 7.71 -17.70 0.49
C ALA A 137 6.21 -17.86 0.77
N VAL A 138 5.55 -16.75 1.02
CA VAL A 138 4.10 -16.65 1.10
C VAL A 138 3.62 -15.77 -0.05
N GLN A 139 2.69 -16.27 -0.85
CA GLN A 139 2.04 -15.49 -1.89
C GLN A 139 0.78 -14.83 -1.33
N LEU A 140 0.72 -13.50 -1.43
CA LEU A 140 -0.41 -12.68 -0.99
C LEU A 140 -1.18 -12.13 -2.19
N GLY A 141 -2.50 -12.05 -2.04
CA GLY A 141 -3.41 -11.35 -2.94
C GLY A 141 -3.99 -10.10 -2.28
N LEU A 142 -4.11 -9.00 -3.02
CA LEU A 142 -4.67 -7.72 -2.58
C LEU A 142 -5.91 -7.34 -3.40
N GLY A 143 -6.88 -6.73 -2.72
CA GLY A 143 -8.04 -6.08 -3.32
C GLY A 143 -9.05 -7.05 -3.93
N TYR A 144 -9.94 -6.50 -4.75
CA TYR A 144 -10.89 -7.29 -5.53
C TYR A 144 -10.88 -6.84 -6.98
N ARG A 145 -10.94 -7.83 -7.87
CA ARG A 145 -11.10 -7.61 -9.30
C ARG A 145 -12.18 -8.52 -9.83
N ASN A 146 -13.09 -7.97 -10.63
CA ASN A 146 -14.15 -8.73 -11.27
C ASN A 146 -13.56 -9.97 -11.98
N PRO A 147 -14.05 -11.19 -11.70
CA PRO A 147 -13.58 -12.43 -12.33
C PRO A 147 -13.55 -12.37 -13.85
N ASN A 148 -14.49 -11.67 -14.50
CA ASN A 148 -14.53 -11.55 -15.95
C ASN A 148 -13.36 -10.75 -16.54
N ARG A 149 -12.69 -9.94 -15.71
CA ARG A 149 -11.51 -9.15 -16.08
C ARG A 149 -10.21 -9.79 -15.60
N GLN A 150 -10.26 -11.02 -15.09
CA GLN A 150 -9.11 -11.75 -14.56
C GLN A 150 -8.68 -12.85 -15.52
N SER A 151 -7.39 -13.21 -15.52
CA SER A 151 -6.90 -14.33 -16.32
C SER A 151 -7.41 -15.67 -15.76
N LYS A 152 -7.69 -16.65 -16.64
CA LYS A 152 -8.20 -17.97 -16.25
C LYS A 152 -7.25 -18.70 -15.28
N GLN A 153 -5.94 -18.51 -15.45
CA GLN A 153 -4.90 -19.09 -14.59
C GLN A 153 -4.98 -18.54 -13.16
N ASN A 154 -5.17 -17.23 -13.01
CA ASN A 154 -5.33 -16.61 -11.70
C ASN A 154 -6.64 -17.06 -11.03
N ILE A 155 -7.71 -17.21 -11.81
CA ILE A 155 -9.00 -17.73 -11.30
C ILE A 155 -8.80 -19.15 -10.73
N GLY A 156 -8.14 -20.05 -11.47
CA GLY A 156 -7.84 -21.40 -10.97
C GLY A 156 -7.03 -21.37 -9.67
N ARG A 157 -6.06 -20.45 -9.55
CA ARG A 157 -5.30 -20.25 -8.31
C ARG A 157 -6.19 -19.79 -7.14
N PHE A 158 -7.10 -18.84 -7.38
CA PHE A 158 -8.00 -18.34 -6.34
C PHE A 158 -9.01 -19.41 -5.89
N ILE A 159 -9.51 -20.23 -6.82
CA ILE A 159 -10.39 -21.38 -6.52
C ILE A 159 -9.66 -22.40 -5.65
N LYS A 160 -8.41 -22.75 -5.99
CA LYS A 160 -7.58 -23.67 -5.17
C LYS A 160 -7.39 -23.16 -3.73
N ALA A 161 -7.26 -21.84 -3.58
CA ALA A 161 -7.12 -21.19 -2.27
C ALA A 161 -8.45 -20.94 -1.54
N GLY A 162 -9.60 -21.22 -2.18
CA GLY A 162 -10.93 -20.99 -1.60
C GLY A 162 -11.28 -19.50 -1.43
N VAL A 163 -10.64 -18.59 -2.17
CA VAL A 163 -10.82 -17.14 -2.00
C VAL A 163 -11.41 -16.47 -3.24
N GLY A 164 -12.06 -15.32 -3.03
CA GLY A 164 -12.53 -14.47 -4.12
C GLY A 164 -11.41 -13.89 -4.97
N SER A 165 -11.73 -13.48 -6.20
CA SER A 165 -10.77 -12.92 -7.16
C SER A 165 -10.09 -11.64 -6.63
N LYS A 166 -8.74 -11.64 -6.66
CA LYS A 166 -7.88 -10.54 -6.21
C LYS A 166 -7.37 -9.71 -7.38
N ASP A 167 -7.07 -8.43 -7.15
CA ASP A 167 -6.56 -7.54 -8.19
C ASP A 167 -5.07 -7.73 -8.43
N LYS A 168 -4.30 -7.88 -7.34
CA LYS A 168 -2.83 -7.90 -7.38
C LYS A 168 -2.31 -9.05 -6.54
N ILE A 169 -1.22 -9.65 -7.01
CA ILE A 169 -0.56 -10.78 -6.36
C ILE A 169 0.90 -10.45 -6.20
N ALA A 170 1.48 -10.73 -5.03
CA ALA A 170 2.93 -10.64 -4.82
C ALA A 170 3.39 -11.68 -3.80
N GLU A 171 4.66 -12.03 -3.87
CA GLU A 171 5.27 -13.02 -2.97
C GLU A 171 6.22 -12.37 -1.98
N PHE A 172 6.25 -12.85 -0.75
CA PHE A 172 7.19 -12.44 0.28
C PHE A 172 8.02 -13.65 0.68
N LYS A 173 9.34 -13.53 0.57
CA LYS A 173 10.25 -14.53 1.12
C LYS A 173 10.10 -14.55 2.63
N CYS A 174 9.77 -15.72 3.17
CA CYS A 174 9.54 -15.95 4.58
C CYS A 174 10.39 -17.15 5.01
N SER A 175 10.69 -17.22 6.30
CA SER A 175 11.31 -18.40 6.91
C SER A 175 10.23 -19.44 7.24
N SER A 176 10.62 -20.70 7.33
CA SER A 176 9.74 -21.86 7.58
C SER A 176 8.87 -21.73 8.83
N ASP A 177 9.42 -21.14 9.89
CA ASP A 177 8.76 -20.83 11.16
C ASP A 177 7.62 -19.79 11.03
N CYS A 178 7.64 -18.99 9.96
CA CYS A 178 6.72 -17.90 9.72
C CYS A 178 5.74 -18.13 8.56
N LEU A 179 5.55 -19.38 8.14
CA LEU A 179 4.58 -19.72 7.09
C LEU A 179 3.14 -19.59 7.60
N LEU A 180 2.35 -18.77 6.91
CA LEU A 180 0.94 -18.54 7.24
C LEU A 180 0.04 -19.54 6.50
N PRO A 181 -1.11 -19.92 7.10
CA PRO A 181 -2.08 -20.79 6.45
C PRO A 181 -2.73 -20.10 5.25
N VAL A 182 -3.07 -20.90 4.23
CA VAL A 182 -3.78 -20.41 3.04
C VAL A 182 -5.19 -19.96 3.43
N GLY A 183 -5.65 -18.83 2.88
CA GLY A 183 -6.94 -18.22 3.23
C GLY A 183 -6.89 -17.23 4.39
N HIS A 184 -5.77 -17.13 5.12
CA HIS A 184 -5.62 -16.16 6.21
C HIS A 184 -5.61 -14.71 5.70
N TYR A 185 -6.44 -13.87 6.32
CA TYR A 185 -6.51 -12.43 6.04
C TYR A 185 -5.50 -11.64 6.86
N MET A 186 -4.66 -10.86 6.17
CA MET A 186 -3.67 -9.99 6.78
C MET A 186 -4.31 -8.67 7.22
N SER A 187 -4.11 -8.31 8.50
CA SER A 187 -4.47 -7.00 9.05
C SER A 187 -3.25 -6.10 9.21
N VAL A 188 -3.48 -4.79 9.33
CA VAL A 188 -2.42 -3.81 9.60
C VAL A 188 -1.77 -4.02 10.97
N ARG A 189 -2.48 -4.61 11.94
CA ARG A 189 -1.92 -5.00 13.25
C ARG A 189 -0.73 -5.95 13.17
N HIS A 190 -0.46 -6.51 11.99
CA HIS A 190 0.80 -7.18 11.71
C HIS A 190 2.04 -6.31 12.02
N PHE A 191 1.96 -4.99 11.83
CA PHE A 191 3.03 -4.05 12.19
C PHE A 191 2.76 -3.40 13.55
N THR A 192 3.83 -2.95 14.20
CA THR A 192 3.77 -2.17 15.44
C THR A 192 4.13 -0.72 15.14
N PRO A 193 3.42 0.29 15.69
CA PRO A 193 3.85 1.69 15.56
C PRO A 193 5.26 1.89 16.12
N GLY A 194 6.02 2.79 15.51
CA GLY A 194 7.45 2.99 15.79
C GLY A 194 8.37 2.04 15.01
N GLN A 195 7.85 0.94 14.45
CA GLN A 195 8.64 -0.01 13.68
C GLN A 195 9.13 0.59 12.35
N TRP A 196 10.40 0.33 11.99
CA TRP A 196 10.96 0.60 10.67
C TRP A 196 10.62 -0.50 9.69
N VAL A 197 10.12 -0.09 8.53
CA VAL A 197 9.65 -0.96 7.44
C VAL A 197 10.25 -0.52 6.11
N PHE A 198 10.45 -1.49 5.22
CA PHE A 198 10.79 -1.24 3.83
C PHE A 198 9.55 -1.31 2.96
N VAL A 199 9.30 -0.23 2.25
CA VAL A 199 8.16 -0.08 1.36
C VAL A 199 8.67 -0.10 -0.07
N SER A 200 8.31 -1.14 -0.79
CA SER A 200 8.72 -1.35 -2.17
C SER A 200 7.56 -1.03 -3.10
N GLY A 201 7.82 -0.32 -4.19
CA GLY A 201 6.81 0.01 -5.18
C GLY A 201 7.44 0.49 -6.47
N TRP A 202 6.59 0.68 -7.47
CA TRP A 202 7.02 1.27 -8.74
C TRP A 202 7.00 2.79 -8.62
N SER A 203 8.05 3.46 -9.09
CA SER A 203 8.07 4.92 -9.15
C SER A 203 7.08 5.44 -10.20
N ARG A 204 6.72 6.73 -10.11
CA ARG A 204 5.87 7.37 -11.11
C ARG A 204 6.58 7.42 -12.46
N ALA A 205 5.90 7.00 -13.52
CA ALA A 205 6.38 7.12 -14.89
C ALA A 205 6.38 8.59 -15.33
N LYS A 206 7.53 9.08 -15.83
CA LYS A 206 7.69 10.47 -16.30
C LYS A 206 7.83 10.56 -17.83
N GLY A 207 7.83 9.43 -18.54
CA GLY A 207 8.04 9.33 -19.99
C GLY A 207 9.50 9.52 -20.39
N PHE A 208 9.76 9.84 -21.66
CA PHE A 208 11.10 10.14 -22.14
C PHE A 208 11.62 11.45 -21.53
N LYS A 209 12.84 11.44 -21.02
CA LYS A 209 13.55 12.61 -20.48
C LYS A 209 14.96 12.68 -21.04
N GLY A 210 15.41 13.89 -21.37
CA GLY A 210 16.80 14.19 -21.72
C GLY A 210 17.76 13.93 -20.56
N ALA A 211 19.07 13.89 -20.86
CA ALA A 211 20.10 13.53 -19.89
C ALA A 211 20.10 14.45 -18.65
N MET A 212 19.89 15.76 -18.85
CA MET A 212 19.81 16.76 -17.78
C MET A 212 18.76 16.39 -16.71
N ARG A 213 17.52 16.11 -17.12
CA ARG A 213 16.43 15.78 -16.17
C ARG A 213 16.50 14.34 -15.64
N ARG A 214 17.08 13.41 -16.39
CA ARG A 214 17.15 11.99 -16.01
C ARG A 214 18.30 11.72 -15.03
N TRP A 215 19.45 12.35 -15.25
CA TRP A 215 20.69 12.08 -14.52
C TRP A 215 21.23 13.28 -13.73
N HIS A 216 20.50 14.40 -13.71
CA HIS A 216 20.91 15.64 -13.05
C HIS A 216 22.23 16.20 -13.60
N PHE A 217 22.46 16.08 -14.92
CA PHE A 217 23.61 16.70 -15.57
C PHE A 217 23.51 18.24 -15.50
N GLY A 218 24.66 18.92 -15.53
CA GLY A 218 24.71 20.35 -15.77
C GLY A 218 24.36 20.68 -17.22
N GLY A 219 23.81 21.88 -17.45
CA GLY A 219 23.68 22.45 -18.79
C GLY A 219 24.95 23.16 -19.23
N GLN A 220 25.05 23.46 -20.52
CA GLN A 220 26.09 24.37 -21.03
C GLN A 220 25.72 25.83 -20.76
N ASN A 221 26.65 26.76 -20.99
CA ASN A 221 26.40 28.20 -20.80
C ASN A 221 25.17 28.65 -21.59
N ALA A 222 24.35 29.52 -20.99
CA ALA A 222 23.14 30.02 -21.62
C ALA A 222 23.39 31.27 -22.48
N SER A 223 24.25 32.19 -22.01
CA SER A 223 24.45 33.53 -22.61
C SER A 223 25.78 33.72 -23.34
N HIS A 224 26.78 32.87 -23.10
CA HIS A 224 28.14 33.05 -23.64
C HIS A 224 28.37 32.25 -24.92
N GLY A 225 27.68 32.62 -26.00
CA GLY A 225 27.94 32.13 -27.37
C GLY A 225 27.63 30.65 -27.63
N THR A 226 27.01 29.94 -26.69
CA THR A 226 26.58 28.55 -26.90
C THR A 226 25.33 28.52 -27.77
N GLU A 227 25.33 27.65 -28.78
CA GLU A 227 24.16 27.47 -29.63
C GLU A 227 22.93 27.01 -28.82
N CYS A 228 21.75 27.52 -29.18
CA CYS A 228 20.50 27.19 -28.50
C CYS A 228 20.22 25.68 -28.38
N LYS A 229 20.65 24.91 -29.40
CA LYS A 229 20.52 23.45 -29.45
C LYS A 229 21.40 22.72 -28.42
N ALA A 230 22.47 23.34 -27.95
CA ALA A 230 23.48 22.72 -27.11
C ALA A 230 23.30 22.98 -25.60
N HIS A 231 22.44 23.94 -25.19
CA HIS A 231 22.26 24.28 -23.77
C HIS A 231 21.91 23.06 -22.89
N SER A 232 21.12 22.13 -23.42
CA SER A 232 20.69 20.90 -22.72
C SER A 232 21.31 19.62 -23.28
N ALA A 233 22.34 19.74 -24.13
CA ALA A 233 23.03 18.59 -24.70
C ALA A 233 23.85 17.85 -23.62
N PRO A 234 23.97 16.51 -23.69
CA PRO A 234 24.71 15.72 -22.71
C PRO A 234 26.24 15.89 -22.76
N GLY A 235 26.77 16.67 -23.71
CA GLY A 235 28.20 16.80 -23.95
C GLY A 235 28.79 15.61 -24.73
N SER A 236 30.10 15.40 -24.60
CA SER A 236 30.80 14.28 -25.24
C SER A 236 30.44 12.93 -24.60
N ILE A 237 30.29 11.89 -25.43
CA ILE A 237 29.84 10.54 -25.01
C ILE A 237 30.90 9.46 -25.21
N ALA A 238 31.98 9.74 -25.95
CA ALA A 238 32.99 8.76 -26.35
C ALA A 238 34.39 9.37 -26.35
N GLN A 239 35.40 8.49 -26.38
CA GLN A 239 36.80 8.85 -26.50
C GLN A 239 37.28 8.63 -27.95
N GLY A 240 38.33 9.35 -28.36
CA GLY A 240 38.87 9.27 -29.73
C GLY A 240 39.67 7.99 -30.01
N LYS A 241 40.94 7.93 -29.57
CA LYS A 241 41.90 6.87 -29.95
C LYS A 241 41.86 5.61 -29.08
N SER A 242 41.45 5.71 -27.83
CA SER A 242 41.55 4.63 -26.84
C SER A 242 40.38 3.64 -26.91
N ALA A 243 39.16 4.15 -27.12
CA ALA A 243 37.94 3.36 -27.14
C ALA A 243 37.01 3.89 -28.23
N HIS A 244 36.97 3.21 -29.38
CA HIS A 244 36.10 3.54 -30.52
C HIS A 244 34.63 3.13 -30.32
N ILE A 245 34.22 2.94 -29.07
CA ILE A 245 32.86 2.52 -28.70
C ILE A 245 32.37 3.36 -27.53
N VAL A 246 31.05 3.55 -27.47
CA VAL A 246 30.41 4.07 -26.26
C VAL A 246 30.28 2.93 -25.25
N TRP A 247 30.81 3.13 -24.05
CA TRP A 247 30.73 2.12 -22.99
C TRP A 247 29.28 1.78 -22.64
N ARG A 248 29.03 0.51 -22.31
CA ARG A 248 27.72 0.06 -21.83
C ARG A 248 27.38 0.77 -20.53
N GLY A 249 26.13 1.20 -20.39
CA GLY A 249 25.68 1.96 -19.22
C GLY A 249 25.99 3.45 -19.26
N THR A 250 26.51 3.98 -20.38
CA THR A 250 26.68 5.43 -20.56
C THR A 250 25.35 6.16 -20.37
N LYS A 251 25.37 7.19 -19.51
CA LYS A 251 24.18 7.95 -19.11
C LYS A 251 23.69 8.81 -20.27
N MET A 252 22.53 8.45 -20.81
CA MET A 252 21.89 9.17 -21.92
C MET A 252 20.41 9.46 -21.63
N GLY A 253 19.78 10.23 -22.52
CA GLY A 253 18.32 10.42 -22.53
C GLY A 253 17.58 9.08 -22.67
N GLY A 254 16.34 9.02 -22.18
CA GLY A 254 15.55 7.80 -22.23
C GLY A 254 14.31 7.86 -21.35
N HIS A 255 13.60 6.73 -21.28
CA HIS A 255 12.44 6.59 -20.41
C HIS A 255 12.84 6.70 -18.93
N HIS A 256 12.15 7.55 -18.17
CA HIS A 256 12.41 7.80 -16.74
C HIS A 256 11.21 7.34 -15.91
N GLY A 257 11.40 6.28 -15.12
CA GLY A 257 10.32 5.56 -14.45
C GLY A 257 9.41 4.83 -15.42
N PRO A 258 8.54 3.91 -14.98
CA PRO A 258 8.43 3.42 -13.61
C PRO A 258 9.60 2.47 -13.30
N ASP A 259 10.35 2.81 -12.25
CA ASP A 259 11.49 2.02 -11.77
C ASP A 259 11.13 1.44 -10.40
N PRO A 260 11.54 0.19 -10.08
CA PRO A 260 11.33 -0.36 -8.76
C PRO A 260 12.14 0.44 -7.73
N ARG A 261 11.47 0.95 -6.70
CA ARG A 261 12.10 1.70 -5.61
C ARG A 261 11.71 1.09 -4.27
N VAL A 262 12.66 1.13 -3.34
CA VAL A 262 12.44 0.73 -1.95
C VAL A 262 12.76 1.95 -1.10
N THR A 263 11.83 2.31 -0.22
CA THR A 263 12.02 3.40 0.74
C THR A 263 11.95 2.85 2.15
N ASN A 264 12.84 3.33 3.01
CA ASN A 264 12.79 3.04 4.43
C ASN A 264 11.85 4.05 5.10
N CYS A 265 10.80 3.54 5.74
CA CYS A 265 9.80 4.37 6.41
C CYS A 265 9.60 3.87 7.83
N ARG A 266 9.20 4.76 8.74
CA ARG A 266 8.78 4.42 10.09
C ARG A 266 7.24 4.38 10.15
N VAL A 267 6.67 3.41 10.84
CA VAL A 267 5.21 3.33 11.03
C VAL A 267 4.81 4.34 12.09
N PHE A 268 4.02 5.34 11.70
CA PHE A 268 3.61 6.44 12.60
C PHE A 268 2.33 6.10 13.36
N ARG A 269 1.32 5.60 12.65
CA ARG A 269 0.01 5.26 13.20
C ARG A 269 -0.58 4.08 12.44
N ILE A 270 -1.40 3.28 13.11
CA ILE A 270 -2.15 2.16 12.55
C ILE A 270 -3.61 2.32 12.96
N GLU A 271 -4.53 2.02 12.05
CA GLU A 271 -5.97 1.98 12.31
C GLU A 271 -6.52 0.63 11.84
N SER A 272 -6.93 -0.24 12.78
CA SER A 272 -7.36 -1.62 12.49
C SER A 272 -8.72 -1.69 11.79
N HIS A 273 -9.70 -0.92 12.27
CA HIS A 273 -11.08 -0.94 11.76
C HIS A 273 -11.16 -0.68 10.25
N ARG A 274 -10.44 0.34 9.76
CA ARG A 274 -10.35 0.68 8.33
C ARG A 274 -9.17 0.01 7.61
N ASN A 275 -8.36 -0.78 8.31
CA ASN A 275 -7.11 -1.36 7.82
C ASN A 275 -6.22 -0.32 7.11
N LEU A 276 -5.91 0.79 7.81
CA LEU A 276 -5.01 1.84 7.34
C LEU A 276 -3.69 1.81 8.09
N ILE A 277 -2.60 2.02 7.35
CA ILE A 277 -1.25 2.24 7.89
C ILE A 277 -0.76 3.62 7.48
N PHE A 278 -0.25 4.37 8.46
CA PHE A 278 0.33 5.69 8.27
C PHE A 278 1.85 5.56 8.35
N LEU A 279 2.52 5.80 7.23
CA LEU A 279 3.97 5.68 7.11
C LEU A 279 4.60 7.08 7.10
N LYS A 280 5.58 7.34 7.95
CA LYS A 280 6.31 8.60 7.98
C LYS A 280 7.15 8.74 6.71
N GLY A 281 7.00 9.88 6.03
CA GLY A 281 7.72 10.19 4.80
C GLY A 281 6.97 9.86 3.50
N ALA A 282 7.67 10.00 2.39
CA ALA A 282 7.14 9.78 1.04
C ALA A 282 7.41 8.36 0.57
N VAL A 283 6.39 7.75 -0.03
CA VAL A 283 6.45 6.39 -0.57
C VAL A 283 6.42 6.43 -2.11
N PRO A 284 7.11 5.53 -2.84
CA PRO A 284 7.04 5.48 -4.29
C PRO A 284 5.62 5.27 -4.85
N GLY A 285 5.45 5.60 -6.13
CA GLY A 285 4.22 5.36 -6.88
C GLY A 285 3.17 6.46 -6.75
N ASP A 286 2.21 6.42 -7.67
CA ASP A 286 1.04 7.30 -7.68
C ASP A 286 -0.02 6.84 -6.66
N VAL A 287 -1.03 7.67 -6.42
CA VAL A 287 -2.21 7.26 -5.64
C VAL A 287 -2.91 6.09 -6.36
N GLY A 288 -3.28 5.06 -5.61
CA GLY A 288 -3.83 3.79 -6.10
C GLY A 288 -2.77 2.76 -6.50
N SER A 289 -1.48 3.11 -6.45
CA SER A 289 -0.41 2.14 -6.73
C SER A 289 -0.28 1.11 -5.62
N VAL A 290 0.17 -0.09 -5.99
CA VAL A 290 0.39 -1.20 -5.06
C VAL A 290 1.76 -1.03 -4.43
N LEU A 291 1.78 -1.17 -3.11
CA LEU A 291 2.96 -1.12 -2.29
C LEU A 291 3.15 -2.45 -1.58
N LYS A 292 4.40 -2.87 -1.51
CA LYS A 292 4.86 -4.04 -0.80
C LYS A 292 5.57 -3.58 0.46
N ILE A 293 4.90 -3.69 1.60
CA ILE A 293 5.41 -3.28 2.91
C ILE A 293 5.95 -4.53 3.60
N ARG A 294 7.18 -4.48 4.08
CA ARG A 294 7.81 -5.57 4.84
C ARG A 294 8.70 -4.99 5.93
N ASP A 295 9.09 -5.82 6.88
CA ASP A 295 10.05 -5.41 7.89
C ASP A 295 11.37 -4.95 7.26
N ALA A 296 11.99 -3.95 7.90
CA ALA A 296 13.31 -3.49 7.53
C ALA A 296 14.37 -4.59 7.72
N LEU A 297 15.44 -4.54 6.93
CA LEU A 297 16.57 -5.45 7.02
C LEU A 297 17.87 -4.68 7.27
N GLY A 298 18.91 -5.37 7.75
CA GLY A 298 20.25 -4.82 7.95
C GLY A 298 20.29 -3.76 9.06
N ILE A 299 20.96 -2.63 8.80
CA ILE A 299 21.14 -1.55 9.78
C ILE A 299 19.79 -0.99 10.25
N SER A 300 18.80 -0.91 9.35
CA SER A 300 17.47 -0.38 9.69
C SER A 300 16.68 -1.32 10.62
N ALA A 301 16.93 -2.62 10.57
CA ALA A 301 16.31 -3.58 11.49
C ALA A 301 16.81 -3.40 12.93
N ARG A 302 18.05 -2.95 13.12
CA ARG A 302 18.62 -2.68 14.46
C ARG A 302 17.86 -1.57 15.19
N LYS A 303 17.24 -0.64 14.45
CA LYS A 303 16.40 0.43 15.01
C LYS A 303 15.07 -0.08 15.58
N ASN A 304 14.71 -1.34 15.29
CA ASN A 304 13.51 -1.97 15.84
C ASN A 304 13.79 -2.73 17.14
N ARG A 305 15.02 -2.68 17.67
CA ARG A 305 15.35 -3.29 18.96
C ARG A 305 14.53 -2.61 20.05
N GLY A 306 14.00 -3.42 20.98
CA GLY A 306 13.14 -2.94 22.07
C GLY A 306 11.65 -2.82 21.72
N LEU A 307 11.28 -2.91 20.43
CA LEU A 307 9.87 -2.96 20.03
C LEU A 307 9.34 -4.39 20.05
N HIS A 308 8.12 -4.58 20.56
CA HIS A 308 7.42 -5.86 20.45
C HIS A 308 6.91 -6.04 19.02
N ILE A 309 7.48 -7.01 18.31
CA ILE A 309 7.10 -7.38 16.95
C ILE A 309 6.40 -8.75 16.99
N HIS A 310 5.27 -8.87 16.31
CA HIS A 310 4.47 -10.10 16.32
C HIS A 310 4.99 -11.15 15.33
N TYR A 311 5.25 -12.37 15.80
CA TYR A 311 5.64 -13.50 14.95
C TYR A 311 4.64 -14.66 15.10
N PRO A 312 4.20 -15.31 13.99
CA PRO A 312 4.45 -14.96 12.59
C PRO A 312 3.63 -13.75 12.10
N THR A 313 2.52 -13.46 12.78
CA THR A 313 1.66 -12.28 12.59
C THR A 313 0.97 -11.95 13.92
N PHE A 314 0.18 -10.88 13.97
CA PHE A 314 -0.59 -10.54 15.17
C PHE A 314 -1.66 -11.60 15.45
N VAL A 315 -1.60 -12.20 16.64
CA VAL A 315 -2.62 -13.11 17.16
C VAL A 315 -3.27 -12.44 18.38
N PRO A 316 -4.56 -12.07 18.32
CA PRO A 316 -5.23 -11.45 19.45
C PRO A 316 -5.47 -12.46 20.58
N LYS A 317 -5.43 -11.98 21.82
CA LYS A 317 -5.85 -12.74 23.00
C LYS A 317 -7.38 -12.65 23.15
N PRO A 318 -8.08 -13.76 23.41
CA PRO A 318 -9.53 -13.74 23.62
C PRO A 318 -9.88 -12.90 24.86
N GLY A 319 -10.96 -12.12 24.77
CA GLY A 319 -11.44 -11.27 25.88
C GLY A 319 -10.59 -10.04 26.19
N HIS A 320 -9.45 -9.83 25.52
CA HIS A 320 -8.65 -8.62 25.67
C HIS A 320 -9.15 -7.50 24.74
N SER A 321 -9.26 -6.29 25.28
CA SER A 321 -9.66 -5.10 24.53
C SER A 321 -8.43 -4.41 23.93
N TYR A 322 -8.41 -4.27 22.60
CA TYR A 322 -7.31 -3.62 21.88
C TYR A 322 -7.76 -2.29 21.28
N PRO A 323 -7.02 -1.19 21.45
CA PRO A 323 -7.36 0.08 20.82
C PRO A 323 -7.30 -0.02 19.29
N VAL A 324 -8.28 0.57 18.62
CA VAL A 324 -8.40 0.51 17.16
C VAL A 324 -7.33 1.35 16.48
N THR A 325 -7.06 2.52 17.05
CA THR A 325 -6.02 3.43 16.58
C THR A 325 -4.84 3.35 17.52
N LEU A 326 -3.68 2.98 16.97
CA LEU A 326 -2.42 2.91 17.68
C LEU A 326 -1.45 3.91 17.04
N GLN A 327 -0.95 4.87 17.81
CA GLN A 327 0.08 5.82 17.38
C GLN A 327 1.43 5.44 17.97
N GLU A 328 2.52 5.83 17.31
CA GLU A 328 3.85 5.71 17.89
C GLU A 328 3.97 6.56 19.15
N VAL A 329 4.74 6.06 20.12
CA VAL A 329 5.00 6.79 21.36
C VAL A 329 5.76 8.09 20.99
N PRO A 330 5.35 9.26 21.51
CA PRO A 330 6.04 10.51 21.29
C PRO A 330 7.47 10.43 21.85
N LYS A 331 8.34 11.33 21.40
CA LYS A 331 9.71 11.40 21.93
C LYS A 331 9.67 11.77 23.42
N GLU A 332 10.61 11.23 24.20
CA GLU A 332 10.73 11.60 25.62
C GLU A 332 11.18 13.05 25.82
N ARG A 333 12.00 13.57 24.90
CA ARG A 333 12.49 14.95 24.93
C ARG A 333 11.74 15.80 23.91
N ASP A 334 11.37 17.00 24.35
CA ASP A 334 10.77 18.03 23.49
C ASP A 334 11.78 18.46 22.41
N PRO A 335 11.46 18.30 21.11
CA PRO A 335 12.33 18.75 20.03
C PRO A 335 12.45 20.28 19.92
N PHE A 336 11.55 21.03 20.55
CA PHE A 336 11.56 22.50 20.56
C PHE A 336 12.28 23.09 21.76
N LEU A 337 12.64 22.25 22.75
CA LEU A 337 13.52 22.65 23.82
C LEU A 337 14.96 22.67 23.28
N PHE A 338 15.44 23.87 22.93
CA PHE A 338 16.85 24.07 22.62
C PHE A 338 17.65 24.00 23.91
N THR A 339 18.09 22.80 24.29
CA THR A 339 19.17 22.69 25.27
C THR A 339 20.42 23.30 24.66
N GLU A 340 21.21 24.02 25.46
CA GLU A 340 22.56 24.43 25.09
C GLU A 340 23.45 23.18 25.01
N ASP A 341 23.18 22.29 24.06
CA ASP A 341 24.02 21.14 23.80
C ASP A 341 25.30 21.68 23.14
N PRO A 342 26.46 21.65 23.82
CA PRO A 342 27.69 22.14 23.22
C PRO A 342 27.99 21.29 21.99
N MET A 343 28.25 21.96 20.87
CA MET A 343 28.49 21.36 19.55
C MET A 343 29.64 20.32 19.50
N TYR A 344 30.38 20.16 20.60
CA TYR A 344 31.60 19.36 20.70
C TYR A 344 31.47 18.03 21.45
N ASP A 345 30.36 17.73 22.14
CA ASP A 345 30.28 16.46 22.88
C ASP A 345 29.69 15.32 22.02
N HIS A 346 30.52 14.81 21.10
CA HIS A 346 30.17 13.72 20.18
C HIS A 346 29.91 12.37 20.87
N HIS A 347 30.02 12.25 22.19
CA HIS A 347 29.99 10.98 22.90
C HIS A 347 28.66 10.63 23.60
N GLN A 348 27.67 11.52 23.68
CA GLN A 348 26.45 11.26 24.48
C GLN A 348 25.19 10.84 23.70
N GLN A 349 25.23 10.73 22.37
CA GLN A 349 24.08 10.27 21.59
C GLN A 349 24.28 8.83 21.08
N GLN A 350 24.12 7.83 21.95
CA GLN A 350 23.93 6.43 21.56
C GLN A 350 22.69 5.83 22.22
#